data_AF-A0A2T4VR54-F1
#
_entry.id   AF-A0A2T4VR54-F1
#
_cell.length_a   1.000
_cell.length_b   1.000
_cell.length_c   1.000
_cell.angle_alpha   90.00
_cell.angle_beta   90.00
_cell.angle_gamma   90.00
#
_symmetry.space_group_name_H-M   'P 1'
#
loop_
_entity.id
_entity.type
_entity.pdbx_description
1 polymer ?
#
loop_
_entity_poly.entity_id
_entity_poly.type
_entity_poly.pdbx_seq_one_letter_code
_entity_poly.pdbx_strand_id
1 'polypeptide(L)'
;MGRAEEPQQPEPPKQELQKQELQKQEPQQVKTAAERFQQLSPEQKEALRAKLRELKAMPPEERERIRGNLERWKQMPPEERERVKANLHEFQRLTPEERKQLRERFGEFRGMSPERKAELRQRMRAWLRANPERREQMMENMRRWRQMTPEQRERMRERMRERRRP
;
A
#
# COMPACT_ATOMS: atom_id res chain seq x y z
N MET A 1 54.66 20.56 -31.94
CA MET A 1 53.47 20.62 -31.06
C MET A 1 52.83 19.25 -31.06
N GLY A 2 52.95 18.49 -29.97
CA GLY A 2 52.26 17.21 -29.79
C GLY A 2 51.65 17.22 -28.39
N ARG A 3 50.32 17.31 -28.29
CA ARG A 3 49.62 17.14 -27.01
C ARG A 3 49.70 15.66 -26.65
N ALA A 4 50.25 15.36 -25.48
CA ALA A 4 50.12 14.04 -24.87
C ALA A 4 48.63 13.83 -24.53
N GLU A 5 48.04 12.74 -25.03
CA GLU A 5 46.79 12.21 -24.52
C GLU A 5 47.03 11.67 -23.11
N GLU A 6 46.27 12.22 -22.16
CA GLU A 6 46.22 11.76 -20.78
C GLU A 6 45.50 10.40 -20.74
N PRO A 7 46.05 9.35 -20.10
CA PRO A 7 45.42 8.04 -20.08
C PRO A 7 44.16 8.09 -19.22
N GLN A 8 42.99 8.07 -19.87
CA GLN A 8 41.70 7.96 -19.22
C GLN A 8 41.59 6.58 -18.57
N GLN A 9 41.69 6.55 -17.23
CA GLN A 9 41.41 5.34 -16.47
C GLN A 9 39.96 4.92 -16.72
N PRO A 10 39.67 3.62 -16.94
CA PRO A 10 38.30 3.18 -17.16
C PRO A 10 37.50 3.41 -15.88
N GLU A 11 36.49 4.27 -15.96
CA GLU A 11 35.47 4.42 -14.92
C GLU A 11 34.87 3.03 -14.64
N PRO A 12 34.82 2.61 -13.36
CA PRO A 12 34.26 1.31 -13.03
C PRO A 12 32.81 1.23 -13.52
N PRO A 13 32.38 0.10 -14.12
CA PRO A 13 31.02 -0.05 -14.62
C PRO A 13 30.02 0.21 -13.50
N LYS A 14 28.92 0.91 -13.79
CA LYS A 14 27.88 1.32 -12.82
C LYS A 14 27.37 0.20 -11.90
N GLN A 15 27.49 -1.05 -12.34
CA GLN A 15 27.14 -2.24 -11.56
C GLN A 15 28.09 -2.49 -10.38
N GLU A 16 29.35 -2.10 -10.49
CA GLU A 16 30.39 -2.28 -9.46
C GLU A 16 30.27 -1.23 -8.36
N LEU A 17 29.95 0.02 -8.74
CA LEU A 17 29.53 1.07 -7.80
C LEU A 17 28.28 0.67 -7.02
N GLN A 18 27.29 0.10 -7.70
CA GLN A 18 26.06 -0.38 -7.06
C GLN A 18 26.33 -1.54 -6.09
N LYS A 19 27.22 -2.48 -6.45
CA LYS A 19 27.66 -3.57 -5.56
C LYS A 19 28.42 -3.06 -4.34
N GLN A 20 29.27 -2.04 -4.50
CA GLN A 20 29.97 -1.40 -3.38
C GLN A 20 29.02 -0.59 -2.48
N GLU A 21 27.99 0.07 -3.04
CA GLU A 21 26.94 0.75 -2.27
C GLU A 21 26.08 -0.23 -1.48
N LEU A 22 25.75 -1.38 -2.07
CA LEU A 22 25.09 -2.50 -1.40
C LEU A 22 25.97 -3.14 -0.31
N GLN A 23 27.30 -3.13 -0.47
CA GLN A 23 28.26 -3.59 0.55
C GLN A 23 28.48 -2.60 1.70
N LYS A 24 28.35 -1.29 1.44
CA LYS A 24 28.41 -0.23 2.47
C LYS A 24 27.14 -0.12 3.31
N GLN A 25 26.06 -0.78 2.90
CA GLN A 25 24.94 -1.03 3.79
C GLN A 25 25.32 -2.15 4.74
N GLU A 26 26.14 -1.81 5.75
CA GLU A 26 26.31 -2.65 6.93
C GLU A 26 24.94 -3.12 7.41
N PRO A 27 24.78 -4.38 7.84
CA PRO A 27 23.53 -4.83 8.43
C PRO A 27 23.28 -3.96 9.66
N GLN A 28 22.38 -2.98 9.55
CA GLN A 28 21.91 -2.23 10.70
C GLN A 28 21.52 -3.28 11.74
N GLN A 29 22.19 -3.29 12.90
CA GLN A 29 21.92 -4.24 13.96
C GLN A 29 20.42 -4.17 14.26
N VAL A 30 19.69 -5.21 13.83
CA VAL A 30 18.24 -5.22 13.93
C VAL A 30 17.93 -5.45 15.39
N LYS A 31 17.74 -4.37 16.15
CA LYS A 31 17.39 -4.43 17.57
C LYS A 31 16.29 -5.47 17.80
N THR A 32 16.53 -6.38 18.73
CA THR A 32 15.57 -7.42 19.09
C THR A 32 14.25 -6.78 19.53
N ALA A 33 13.15 -7.54 19.46
CA ALA A 33 11.86 -7.05 19.94
C ALA A 33 11.89 -6.67 21.42
N ALA A 34 12.71 -7.35 22.23
CA ALA A 34 12.90 -7.07 23.64
C ALA A 34 13.59 -5.72 23.88
N GLU A 35 14.68 -5.43 23.17
CA GLU A 35 15.39 -4.15 23.26
C GLU A 35 14.52 -2.98 22.79
N ARG A 36 13.76 -3.17 21.70
CA ARG A 36 12.79 -2.17 21.23
C ARG A 36 11.70 -1.91 22.27
N PHE A 37 11.21 -2.95 22.95
CA PHE A 37 10.22 -2.79 24.01
C PHE A 37 10.78 -2.05 25.23
N GLN A 38 12.03 -2.31 25.61
CA GLN A 38 12.67 -1.63 26.74
C GLN A 38 12.82 -0.12 26.50
N GLN A 39 13.06 0.29 25.26
CA GLN A 39 13.21 1.70 24.84
C GLN A 39 11.88 2.48 24.79
N LEU A 40 10.73 1.81 24.94
CA LEU A 40 9.42 2.48 24.97
C LEU A 40 9.19 3.23 26.29
N SER A 41 8.46 4.34 26.20
CA SER A 41 7.97 5.08 27.38
C SER A 41 7.01 4.21 28.21
N PRO A 42 6.81 4.53 29.50
CA PRO A 42 5.82 3.83 30.33
C PRO A 42 4.42 3.79 29.71
N GLU A 43 3.98 4.90 29.09
CA GLU A 43 2.68 5.03 28.43
C GLU A 43 2.59 4.13 27.19
N GLN A 44 3.66 4.09 26.38
CA GLN A 44 3.72 3.22 25.21
C GLN A 44 3.71 1.73 25.60
N LYS A 45 4.43 1.36 26.67
CA LYS A 45 4.42 0.00 27.21
C LYS A 45 3.02 -0.39 27.68
N GLU A 46 2.33 0.51 28.37
CA GLU A 46 0.97 0.23 28.85
C GLU A 46 -0.03 0.13 27.71
N ALA A 47 0.05 1.01 26.70
CA ALA A 47 -0.78 0.91 25.50
C ALA A 47 -0.58 -0.44 24.77
N LEU A 48 0.66 -0.92 24.65
CA LEU A 48 0.93 -2.24 24.07
C LEU A 48 0.37 -3.38 24.93
N ARG A 49 0.51 -3.30 26.26
CA ARG A 49 -0.09 -4.30 27.16
C ARG A 49 -1.61 -4.33 27.06
N ALA A 50 -2.25 -3.16 26.97
CA ALA A 50 -3.69 -3.05 26.78
C ALA A 50 -4.12 -3.73 25.47
N LYS A 51 -3.43 -3.44 24.35
CA LYS A 51 -3.70 -4.09 23.06
C LYS A 51 -3.46 -5.60 23.09
N LEU A 52 -2.46 -6.07 23.83
CA LEU A 52 -2.23 -7.50 24.03
C LEU A 52 -3.37 -8.15 24.83
N ARG A 53 -3.89 -7.48 25.87
CA ARG A 53 -5.06 -7.94 26.62
C ARG A 53 -6.29 -8.04 25.72
N GLU A 54 -6.56 -7.01 24.92
CA GLU A 54 -7.65 -7.02 23.92
C GLU A 54 -7.51 -8.20 22.95
N LEU A 55 -6.31 -8.41 22.36
CA LEU A 55 -6.07 -9.51 21.44
C LEU A 55 -6.27 -10.89 22.09
N LYS A 56 -5.86 -11.06 23.36
CA LYS A 56 -6.04 -12.31 24.11
C LYS A 56 -7.50 -12.59 24.44
N ALA A 57 -8.31 -11.54 24.63
CA ALA A 57 -9.74 -11.65 24.93
C ALA A 57 -10.60 -11.93 23.68
N MET A 58 -10.05 -11.79 22.47
CA MET A 58 -10.76 -12.12 21.23
C MET A 58 -10.99 -13.64 21.08
N PRO A 59 -12.08 -14.05 20.39
CA PRO A 59 -12.31 -15.45 20.04
C PRO A 59 -11.12 -16.07 19.29
N PRO A 60 -10.86 -17.38 19.47
CA PRO A 60 -9.71 -18.05 18.85
C PRO A 60 -9.72 -17.92 17.32
N GLU A 61 -10.88 -17.97 16.67
CA GLU A 61 -11.02 -17.82 15.22
C GLU A 61 -10.59 -16.42 14.76
N GLU A 62 -10.91 -15.39 15.53
CA GLU A 62 -10.52 -14.01 15.22
C GLU A 62 -9.02 -13.80 15.40
N ARG A 63 -8.43 -14.41 16.45
CA ARG A 63 -6.98 -14.41 16.64
C ARG A 63 -6.24 -15.11 15.51
N GLU A 64 -6.73 -16.26 15.05
CA GLU A 64 -6.15 -16.97 13.90
C GLU A 64 -6.27 -16.14 12.62
N ARG A 65 -7.40 -15.47 12.40
CA ARG A 65 -7.56 -14.53 11.28
C ARG A 65 -6.52 -13.42 11.31
N ILE A 66 -6.29 -12.81 12.48
CA ILE A 66 -5.28 -11.76 12.65
C ILE A 66 -3.88 -12.30 12.37
N ARG A 67 -3.54 -13.48 12.90
CA ARG A 67 -2.25 -14.14 12.65
C ARG A 67 -2.04 -14.43 11.17
N GLY A 68 -3.04 -15.00 10.48
CA GLY A 68 -2.96 -15.27 9.05
C GLY A 68 -2.82 -14.00 8.20
N ASN A 69 -3.42 -12.89 8.63
CA ASN A 69 -3.23 -11.60 7.95
C ASN A 69 -1.83 -11.03 8.18
N LEU A 70 -1.27 -11.16 9.38
CA LEU A 70 0.10 -10.76 9.68
C LEU A 70 1.11 -11.58 8.88
N GLU A 71 0.88 -12.88 8.74
CA GLU A 71 1.77 -13.76 7.97
C GLU A 71 1.76 -13.40 6.49
N ARG A 72 0.56 -13.20 5.91
CA ARG A 72 0.43 -12.66 4.54
C ARG A 72 1.15 -11.33 4.38
N TRP A 73 1.01 -10.41 5.34
CA TRP A 73 1.72 -9.13 5.32
C TRP A 73 3.24 -9.30 5.28
N LYS A 74 3.79 -10.19 6.11
CA LYS A 74 5.24 -10.49 6.14
C LYS A 74 5.75 -11.17 4.87
N GLN A 75 4.89 -11.80 4.10
CA GLN A 75 5.25 -12.43 2.83
C GLN A 75 5.02 -11.51 1.62
N MET A 76 4.27 -10.40 1.78
CA MET A 76 4.07 -9.43 0.70
C MET A 76 5.40 -8.81 0.26
N PRO A 77 5.62 -8.65 -1.07
CA PRO A 77 6.70 -7.83 -1.61
C PRO A 77 6.63 -6.39 -1.09
N PRO A 78 7.76 -5.67 -1.00
CA PRO A 78 7.81 -4.29 -0.50
C PRO A 78 6.83 -3.36 -1.23
N GLU A 79 6.72 -3.47 -2.55
CA GLU A 79 5.85 -2.64 -3.38
C GLU A 79 4.37 -2.88 -3.05
N GLU A 80 4.01 -4.13 -2.77
CA GLU A 80 2.64 -4.47 -2.37
C GLU A 80 2.33 -3.95 -0.97
N ARG A 81 3.27 -4.05 -0.03
CA ARG A 81 3.11 -3.46 1.31
C ARG A 81 2.89 -1.95 1.23
N GLU A 82 3.67 -1.24 0.44
CA GLU A 82 3.51 0.20 0.27
C GLU A 82 2.14 0.55 -0.35
N ARG A 83 1.66 -0.24 -1.30
CA ARG A 83 0.29 -0.08 -1.84
C ARG A 83 -0.77 -0.28 -0.75
N VAL A 84 -0.63 -1.28 0.10
CA VAL A 84 -1.59 -1.51 1.19
C VAL A 84 -1.52 -0.42 2.25
N LYS A 85 -0.32 0.07 2.63
CA LYS A 85 -0.17 1.23 3.52
C LYS A 85 -0.85 2.48 2.93
N ALA A 86 -0.62 2.75 1.65
CA ALA A 86 -1.26 3.85 0.95
C ALA A 86 -2.79 3.70 1.00
N ASN A 87 -3.32 2.53 0.65
CA ASN A 87 -4.77 2.29 0.71
C ASN A 87 -5.33 2.46 2.13
N LEU A 88 -4.60 2.03 3.17
CA LEU A 88 -5.01 2.21 4.56
C LEU A 88 -5.04 3.69 4.93
N HIS A 89 -4.02 4.45 4.56
CA HIS A 89 -4.00 5.90 4.76
C HIS A 89 -5.19 6.57 4.06
N GLU A 90 -5.51 6.15 2.84
CA GLU A 90 -6.65 6.69 2.09
C GLU A 90 -7.98 6.35 2.76
N PHE A 91 -8.12 5.13 3.27
CA PHE A 91 -9.29 4.71 4.04
C PHE A 91 -9.46 5.50 5.34
N GLN A 92 -8.36 5.81 6.04
CA GLN A 92 -8.39 6.63 7.26
C GLN A 92 -8.79 8.10 6.98
N ARG A 93 -8.64 8.60 5.76
CA ARG A 93 -9.13 9.93 5.37
C ARG A 93 -10.63 9.96 5.02
N LEU A 94 -11.27 8.80 4.88
CA LEU A 94 -12.72 8.74 4.63
C LEU A 94 -13.51 9.16 5.86
N THR A 95 -14.64 9.85 5.65
CA THR A 95 -15.58 10.19 6.72
C THR A 95 -16.21 8.92 7.30
N PRO A 96 -16.74 8.94 8.53
CA PRO A 96 -17.40 7.76 9.12
C PRO A 96 -18.49 7.17 8.22
N GLU A 97 -19.26 8.03 7.55
CA GLU A 97 -20.32 7.63 6.63
C GLU A 97 -19.76 7.02 5.33
N GLU A 98 -18.73 7.62 4.73
CA GLU A 98 -18.05 7.03 3.57
C GLU A 98 -17.46 5.66 3.90
N ARG A 99 -16.87 5.50 5.09
CA ARG A 99 -16.36 4.20 5.57
C ARG A 99 -17.48 3.18 5.77
N LYS A 100 -18.64 3.61 6.26
CA LYS A 100 -19.82 2.74 6.43
C LYS A 100 -20.30 2.24 5.08
N GLN A 101 -20.57 3.15 4.14
CA GLN A 101 -20.99 2.79 2.78
C GLN A 101 -19.99 1.89 2.07
N LEU A 102 -18.69 2.17 2.21
CA LEU A 102 -17.66 1.31 1.61
C LEU A 102 -17.68 -0.11 2.20
N ARG A 103 -17.84 -0.23 3.52
CA ARG A 103 -17.94 -1.54 4.20
C ARG A 103 -19.19 -2.31 3.78
N GLU A 104 -20.34 -1.65 3.68
CA GLU A 104 -21.60 -2.26 3.23
C GLU A 104 -21.48 -2.80 1.81
N ARG A 105 -21.06 -1.94 0.86
CA ARG A 105 -20.89 -2.35 -0.55
C ARG A 105 -19.86 -3.45 -0.72
N PHE A 106 -18.77 -3.41 0.06
CA PHE A 106 -17.78 -4.48 0.05
C PHE A 106 -18.33 -5.78 0.65
N GLY A 107 -19.14 -5.68 1.71
CA GLY A 107 -19.84 -6.81 2.32
C GLY A 107 -20.80 -7.48 1.34
N GLU A 108 -21.67 -6.69 0.70
CA GLU A 108 -22.57 -7.15 -0.36
C GLU A 108 -21.80 -7.86 -1.48
N PHE A 109 -20.77 -7.21 -2.01
CA PHE A 109 -19.94 -7.81 -3.06
C PHE A 109 -19.27 -9.10 -2.59
N ARG A 110 -18.76 -9.17 -1.36
CA ARG A 110 -18.15 -10.38 -0.82
C ARG A 110 -19.17 -11.51 -0.69
N GLY A 111 -20.41 -11.20 -0.29
CA GLY A 111 -21.53 -12.13 -0.18
C GLY A 111 -22.09 -12.64 -1.51
N MET A 112 -21.81 -11.97 -2.64
CA MET A 112 -22.26 -12.45 -3.96
C MET A 112 -21.66 -13.82 -4.30
N SER A 113 -22.45 -14.64 -5.02
CA SER A 113 -21.98 -15.93 -5.54
C SER A 113 -20.80 -15.75 -6.53
N PRO A 114 -19.93 -16.76 -6.69
CA PRO A 114 -18.86 -16.74 -7.68
C PRO A 114 -19.37 -16.47 -9.11
N GLU A 115 -20.52 -17.03 -9.48
CA GLU A 115 -21.16 -16.89 -10.79
C GLU A 115 -21.60 -15.45 -11.01
N ARG A 116 -22.26 -14.85 -10.01
CA ARG A 116 -22.68 -13.44 -10.09
C ARG A 116 -21.49 -12.50 -10.22
N LYS A 117 -20.40 -12.76 -9.48
CA LYS A 117 -19.14 -12.02 -9.62
C LYS A 117 -18.55 -12.19 -11.03
N ALA A 118 -18.57 -13.40 -11.58
CA ALA A 118 -18.07 -13.67 -12.93
C ALA A 118 -18.89 -12.93 -13.99
N GLU A 119 -20.21 -12.95 -13.86
CA GLU A 119 -21.15 -12.24 -14.73
C GLU A 119 -20.88 -10.73 -14.73
N LEU A 120 -20.76 -10.11 -13.55
CA LEU A 120 -20.43 -8.68 -13.40
C LEU A 120 -19.12 -8.33 -14.12
N ARG A 121 -18.08 -9.16 -13.97
CA ARG A 121 -16.79 -8.96 -14.66
C ARG A 121 -16.94 -9.09 -16.18
N GLN A 122 -17.72 -10.06 -16.66
CA GLN A 122 -17.95 -10.25 -18.09
C GLN A 122 -18.71 -9.06 -18.70
N ARG A 123 -19.78 -8.61 -18.04
CA ARG A 123 -20.55 -7.42 -18.46
C ARG A 123 -19.67 -6.18 -18.55
N MET A 124 -18.85 -5.94 -17.52
CA MET A 124 -17.89 -4.82 -17.52
C MET A 124 -16.90 -4.91 -18.70
N ARG A 125 -16.34 -6.10 -18.97
CA ARG A 125 -15.42 -6.30 -20.11
C ARG A 125 -16.10 -6.07 -21.45
N ALA A 126 -17.32 -6.57 -21.64
CA ALA A 126 -18.08 -6.37 -22.86
C ALA A 126 -18.39 -4.88 -23.08
N TRP A 127 -18.83 -4.19 -22.04
CA TRP A 127 -19.11 -2.76 -22.08
C TRP A 127 -17.87 -1.94 -22.43
N LEU A 128 -16.71 -2.20 -21.80
CA LEU A 128 -15.45 -1.52 -22.12
C LEU A 128 -14.94 -1.82 -23.53
N ARG A 129 -15.25 -3.00 -24.08
CA ARG A 129 -14.91 -3.33 -25.48
C ARG A 129 -15.79 -2.55 -26.46
N ALA A 130 -17.07 -2.42 -26.16
CA ALA A 130 -18.03 -1.68 -26.98
C ALA A 130 -17.87 -0.14 -26.87
N ASN A 131 -17.12 0.35 -25.88
CA ASN A 131 -16.90 1.78 -25.63
C ASN A 131 -15.39 2.07 -25.52
N PRO A 132 -14.64 2.07 -26.63
CA PRO A 132 -13.18 2.22 -26.61
C PRO A 132 -12.73 3.55 -25.99
N GLU A 133 -13.46 4.65 -26.22
CA GLU A 133 -13.15 5.97 -25.66
C GLU A 133 -13.29 5.95 -24.13
N ARG A 134 -14.29 5.23 -23.60
CA ARG A 134 -14.46 5.05 -22.14
C ARG A 134 -13.32 4.23 -21.55
N ARG A 135 -12.87 3.21 -22.26
CA ARG A 135 -11.71 2.42 -21.86
C ARG A 135 -10.44 3.27 -21.87
N GLU A 136 -10.21 4.07 -22.91
CA GLU A 136 -9.05 4.98 -22.99
C GLU A 136 -9.08 6.03 -21.88
N GLN A 137 -10.21 6.69 -21.68
CA GLN A 137 -10.40 7.63 -20.58
C GLN A 137 -10.11 6.99 -19.22
N MET A 138 -10.58 5.76 -19.00
CA MET A 138 -10.30 5.02 -17.76
C MET A 138 -8.79 4.74 -17.60
N MET A 139 -8.12 4.31 -18.66
CA MET A 139 -6.67 4.06 -18.64
C MET A 139 -5.86 5.34 -18.42
N GLU A 140 -6.26 6.44 -19.04
CA GLU A 140 -5.64 7.74 -18.86
C GLU A 140 -5.83 8.25 -17.42
N ASN A 141 -7.05 8.16 -16.87
CA ASN A 141 -7.33 8.50 -15.48
C ASN A 141 -6.47 7.68 -14.52
N MET A 142 -6.32 6.37 -14.77
CA MET A 142 -5.42 5.52 -13.99
C MET A 142 -3.95 5.94 -14.12
N ARG A 143 -3.48 6.28 -15.33
CA ARG A 143 -2.12 6.76 -15.56
C ARG A 143 -1.86 8.08 -14.81
N ARG A 144 -2.78 9.04 -14.92
CA ARG A 144 -2.73 10.33 -14.20
C ARG A 144 -2.72 10.10 -12.69
N TRP A 145 -3.61 9.25 -12.17
CA TRP A 145 -3.67 8.94 -10.73
C TRP A 145 -2.37 8.33 -10.20
N ARG A 146 -1.73 7.42 -10.97
CA ARG A 146 -0.44 6.82 -10.61
C ARG A 146 0.69 7.86 -10.54
N GLN A 147 0.63 8.91 -11.36
CA GLN A 147 1.60 9.99 -11.37
C GLN A 147 1.36 11.05 -10.29
N MET A 148 0.16 11.11 -9.71
CA MET A 148 -0.15 12.09 -8.67
C MET A 148 0.55 11.78 -7.34
N THR A 149 1.03 12.83 -6.67
CA THR A 149 1.49 12.76 -5.28
C THR A 149 0.31 12.52 -4.31
N PRO A 150 0.56 12.06 -3.08
CA PRO A 150 -0.48 11.92 -2.05
C PRO A 150 -1.32 13.19 -1.86
N GLU A 151 -0.69 14.36 -1.85
CA GLU A 151 -1.33 15.68 -1.67
C GLU A 151 -2.21 16.04 -2.87
N GLN A 152 -1.76 15.74 -4.09
CA GLN A 152 -2.54 15.97 -5.31
C GLN A 152 -3.81 15.09 -5.33
N ARG A 153 -3.68 13.83 -4.90
CA ARG A 153 -4.84 12.91 -4.75
C ARG A 153 -5.80 13.39 -3.67
N GLU A 154 -5.30 13.96 -2.58
CA GLU A 154 -6.11 14.54 -1.51
C GLU A 154 -6.91 15.75 -2.00
N ARG A 155 -6.26 16.72 -2.64
CA ARG A 155 -6.95 17.89 -3.23
C ARG A 155 -8.01 17.48 -4.26
N MET A 156 -7.74 16.46 -5.07
CA MET A 156 -8.74 15.97 -6.02
C MET A 156 -9.96 15.37 -5.32
N ARG A 157 -9.76 14.62 -4.24
CA ARG A 157 -10.88 14.08 -3.43
C ARG A 157 -11.67 15.16 -2.74
N GLU A 158 -11.00 16.17 -2.18
CA GLU A 158 -11.67 17.31 -1.55
C GLU A 158 -12.59 18.02 -2.55
N ARG A 159 -12.09 18.33 -3.74
CA ARG A 159 -12.92 18.89 -4.83
C ARG A 159 -14.10 18.00 -5.21
N MET A 160 -13.90 16.68 -5.25
CA MET A 160 -14.99 15.73 -5.54
C MET A 160 -16.01 15.66 -4.40
N ARG A 161 -15.58 15.84 -3.14
CA ARG A 161 -16.45 15.91 -1.96
C ARG A 161 -17.26 17.20 -1.94
N GLU A 162 -16.64 18.34 -2.24
CA GLU A 162 -17.33 19.63 -2.38
C GLU A 162 -18.41 19.57 -3.45
N ARG A 163 -18.11 18.97 -4.62
CA ARG A 163 -19.09 18.77 -5.70
C ARG A 163 -20.22 17.79 -5.35
N ARG A 164 -20.02 16.93 -4.35
CA ARG A 164 -21.02 15.95 -3.88
C ARG A 164 -21.80 16.44 -2.67
N ARG A 165 -21.40 17.56 -2.04
CA ARG A 165 -22.20 18.21 -1.01
C ARG A 165 -23.37 18.92 -1.72
N PRO A 166 -24.63 18.67 -1.29
CA PRO A 166 -25.80 19.35 -1.81
C PRO A 166 -25.76 20.85 -1.50
#